data_AF-A0A849G685-F1
#
_entry.id   AF-A0A849G685-F1
#
_cell.length_a   1.000
_cell.length_b   1.000
_cell.length_c   1.000
_cell.angle_alpha   90.00
_cell.angle_beta   90.00
_cell.angle_gamma   90.00
#
_symmetry.space_group_name_H-M   'P 1'
#
loop_
_entity.id
_entity.type
_entity.pdbx_description
1 polymer ?
#
loop_
_entity_poly.entity_id
_entity_poly.type
_entity_poly.pdbx_seq_one_letter_code
_entity_poly.pdbx_strand_id
1 'polypeptide(L)'
;MNKNVYDSRLQNANRIVRTTMLVCGFLAIGNVVLIGVVWKTLGTQREVLLFPDMKGPISFDGGGRYNEEYLSQMATWFAQLTLTYQPSSYDYQVKELLKYADPAAYGALKAQLLADKETLDRRRYSSVFYPHGVEVQNGVVGIRGRLQTYVGSKQIDDRAAAWRVRFTRLSTGRIAVRELKETDYDNPLGVVATAAR
;
A
#
# COMPACT_ATOMS: atom_id res chain seq x y z
N MET A 1 -74.87 29.06 14.89
CA MET A 1 -73.47 28.58 14.80
C MET A 1 -73.33 27.34 15.69
N ASN A 2 -73.29 26.13 15.13
CA ASN A 2 -73.40 24.87 15.89
C ASN A 2 -72.08 24.54 16.62
N LYS A 3 -71.99 24.83 17.92
CA LYS A 3 -70.79 24.57 18.77
C LYS A 3 -70.27 23.14 18.64
N ASN A 4 -71.18 22.16 18.54
CA ASN A 4 -70.84 20.73 18.39
C ASN A 4 -70.08 20.40 17.09
N VAL A 5 -70.27 21.19 16.02
CA VAL A 5 -69.54 21.03 14.75
C VAL A 5 -68.15 21.66 14.83
N TYR A 6 -67.97 22.70 15.65
CA TYR A 6 -66.66 23.31 15.89
C TYR A 6 -65.80 22.44 16.80
N ASP A 7 -66.38 21.87 17.85
CA ASP A 7 -65.67 21.00 18.79
C ASP A 7 -65.22 19.70 18.13
N SER A 8 -66.03 19.12 17.25
CA SER A 8 -65.64 17.93 16.47
C SER A 8 -64.53 18.22 15.45
N ARG A 9 -64.52 19.42 14.84
CA ARG A 9 -63.42 19.86 13.95
C ARG A 9 -62.12 20.11 14.71
N LEU A 10 -62.17 20.69 15.91
CA LEU A 10 -60.99 20.86 16.77
C LEU A 10 -60.40 19.52 17.23
N GLN A 11 -61.25 18.57 17.62
CA GLN A 11 -60.80 17.24 18.05
C GLN A 11 -60.15 16.46 16.91
N ASN A 12 -60.70 16.53 15.68
CA ASN A 12 -60.10 15.90 14.52
C ASN A 12 -58.78 16.57 14.11
N ALA A 13 -58.69 17.91 14.15
CA ALA A 13 -57.47 18.64 13.86
C ALA A 13 -56.33 18.28 14.84
N ASN A 14 -56.62 18.25 16.15
CA ASN A 14 -55.65 17.87 17.17
C ASN A 14 -55.20 16.41 17.04
N ARG A 15 -56.10 15.51 16.63
CA ARG A 15 -55.74 14.11 16.36
C ARG A 15 -54.79 13.97 15.17
N ILE A 16 -55.06 14.71 14.08
CA ILE A 16 -54.20 14.72 12.89
C ILE A 16 -52.82 15.28 13.21
N VAL A 17 -52.74 16.46 13.86
CA VAL A 17 -51.46 17.06 14.26
C VAL A 17 -50.66 16.13 15.16
N ARG A 18 -51.31 15.47 16.13
CA ARG A 18 -50.66 14.50 17.01
C ARG A 18 -50.12 13.29 16.24
N THR A 19 -50.90 12.74 15.30
CA THR A 19 -50.42 11.62 14.47
C THR A 19 -49.30 12.03 13.53
N THR A 20 -49.36 13.21 12.93
CA THR A 20 -48.30 13.74 12.06
C THR A 20 -47.01 13.96 12.85
N MET A 21 -47.11 14.50 14.08
CA MET A 21 -45.96 14.71 14.95
C MET A 21 -45.29 13.39 15.37
N LEU A 22 -46.08 12.35 15.64
CA LEU A 22 -45.57 11.01 15.94
C LEU A 22 -44.86 10.38 14.72
N VAL A 23 -45.42 10.53 13.53
CA VAL A 23 -44.81 10.02 12.28
C VAL A 23 -43.49 10.76 11.99
N CYS A 24 -43.46 12.09 12.12
CA CYS A 24 -42.23 12.87 11.96
C CYS A 24 -41.16 12.50 13.01
N GLY A 25 -41.56 12.26 14.26
CA GLY A 25 -40.66 11.80 15.31
C GLY A 25 -40.06 10.44 15.01
N PHE A 26 -40.88 9.49 14.55
CA PHE A 26 -40.41 8.16 14.13
C PHE A 26 -39.43 8.24 12.95
N LEU A 27 -39.73 9.07 11.95
CA LEU A 27 -38.84 9.29 10.81
C LEU A 27 -37.51 9.93 11.23
N ALA A 28 -37.54 10.89 12.16
CA ALA A 28 -36.33 11.53 12.67
C ALA A 28 -35.42 10.53 13.40
N ILE A 29 -36.01 9.67 14.24
CA ILE A 29 -35.27 8.60 14.93
C ILE A 29 -34.65 7.63 13.91
N GLY A 30 -35.40 7.24 12.88
CA GLY A 30 -34.88 6.39 11.80
C GLY A 30 -33.69 7.00 11.08
N ASN A 31 -33.72 8.31 10.80
CA ASN A 31 -32.59 9.02 10.19
C ASN A 31 -31.37 9.09 11.11
N VAL A 32 -31.56 9.30 12.42
CA VAL A 32 -30.46 9.28 13.40
C VAL A 32 -29.81 7.89 13.49
N VAL A 33 -30.61 6.82 13.46
CA VAL A 33 -30.09 5.45 13.42
C VAL A 33 -29.32 5.19 12.13
N LEU A 34 -29.84 5.64 10.98
CA LEU A 34 -29.13 5.56 9.69
C LEU A 34 -27.78 6.27 9.74
N ILE A 35 -27.72 7.48 10.31
CA ILE A 35 -26.45 8.22 10.49
C ILE A 35 -25.48 7.42 11.36
N GLY A 36 -25.94 6.82 12.47
CA GLY A 36 -25.10 6.00 13.34
C GLY A 36 -24.56 4.75 12.64
N VAL A 37 -25.39 4.07 11.83
CA VAL A 37 -24.97 2.93 11.02
C VAL A 37 -23.96 3.37 9.95
N VAL A 38 -24.20 4.49 9.28
CA VAL A 38 -23.30 5.06 8.27
C VAL A 38 -21.96 5.44 8.91
N TRP A 39 -21.94 6.06 10.09
CA TRP A 39 -20.71 6.36 10.83
C TRP A 39 -19.91 5.11 11.17
N LYS A 40 -20.58 4.04 11.63
CA LYS A 40 -19.92 2.75 11.88
C LYS A 40 -19.38 2.10 10.59
N THR A 41 -20.07 2.31 9.48
CA THR A 41 -19.75 1.68 8.19
C THR A 41 -18.70 2.46 7.40
N LEU A 42 -18.62 3.79 7.54
CA LEU A 42 -17.61 4.63 6.90
C LEU A 42 -16.19 4.26 7.33
N GLY A 43 -15.99 3.85 8.58
CA GLY A 43 -14.71 3.31 9.06
C GLY A 43 -14.39 1.89 8.56
N THR A 44 -15.33 1.23 7.88
CA THR A 44 -15.24 -0.17 7.45
C THR A 44 -15.30 -0.30 5.92
N GLN A 45 -15.01 0.76 5.15
CA GLN A 45 -14.77 0.62 3.72
C GLN A 45 -13.39 -0.01 3.48
N ARG A 46 -13.37 -1.34 3.56
CA ARG A 46 -12.25 -2.17 3.13
C ARG A 46 -12.29 -2.26 1.61
N GLU A 47 -11.64 -1.32 0.93
CA GLU A 47 -11.33 -1.48 -0.48
C GLU A 47 -10.25 -2.57 -0.63
N VAL A 48 -10.69 -3.80 -0.90
CA VAL A 48 -9.81 -4.93 -1.18
C VAL A 48 -9.36 -4.81 -2.64
N LEU A 49 -8.19 -4.22 -2.85
CA LEU A 49 -7.56 -4.16 -4.16
C LEU A 49 -6.98 -5.56 -4.49
N LEU A 50 -7.68 -6.32 -5.32
CA LEU A 50 -7.29 -7.67 -5.72
C LEU A 50 -6.28 -7.60 -6.87
N PHE A 51 -5.01 -7.91 -6.58
CA PHE A 51 -4.05 -8.31 -7.61
C PHE A 51 -3.97 -9.84 -7.62
N PRO A 52 -3.98 -10.49 -8.81
CA PRO A 52 -4.24 -11.93 -8.96
C PRO A 52 -3.21 -12.90 -8.36
N ASP A 53 -2.15 -12.43 -7.69
CA ASP A 53 -1.14 -13.30 -7.06
C ASP A 53 -0.77 -12.88 -5.62
N MET A 54 -1.49 -11.93 -5.04
CA MET A 54 -1.26 -11.56 -3.63
C MET A 54 -2.01 -12.52 -2.71
N LYS A 55 -1.26 -13.37 -2.01
CA LYS A 55 -1.78 -14.20 -0.92
C LYS A 55 -2.10 -13.32 0.28
N GLY A 56 -3.24 -12.64 0.27
CA GLY A 56 -3.83 -12.07 1.48
C GLY A 56 -4.58 -10.76 1.26
N PRO A 57 -5.68 -10.54 2.01
CA PRO A 57 -6.35 -9.25 2.01
C PRO A 57 -5.41 -8.17 2.57
N ILE A 58 -5.39 -7.00 1.93
CA ILE A 58 -4.76 -5.78 2.45
C ILE A 58 -5.63 -5.30 3.63
N SER A 59 -5.41 -5.87 4.81
CA SER A 59 -6.06 -5.44 6.05
C SER A 59 -5.22 -4.36 6.72
N PHE A 60 -5.77 -3.15 6.79
CA PHE A 60 -5.31 -2.14 7.73
C PHE A 60 -5.79 -2.59 9.10
N ASP A 61 -4.90 -3.11 9.94
CA ASP A 61 -5.21 -3.17 11.37
C ASP A 61 -5.42 -1.73 11.85
N GLY A 62 -6.42 -1.51 12.70
CA GLY A 62 -6.95 -0.20 13.12
C GLY A 62 -5.96 0.79 13.75
N GLY A 63 -4.65 0.52 13.70
CA GLY A 63 -3.53 1.40 14.00
C GLY A 63 -2.71 1.87 12.78
N GLY A 64 -3.16 1.62 11.54
CA GLY A 64 -2.50 2.14 10.33
C GLY A 64 -1.22 1.42 9.91
N ARG A 65 -1.04 0.16 10.35
CA ARG A 65 0.06 -0.71 9.92
C ARG A 65 -0.39 -1.56 8.73
N TYR A 66 0.47 -1.67 7.72
CA TYR A 66 0.26 -2.56 6.58
C TYR A 66 0.53 -4.01 6.97
N ASN A 67 -0.20 -4.95 6.38
CA ASN A 67 0.05 -6.38 6.56
C ASN A 67 1.50 -6.71 6.17
N GLU A 68 2.21 -7.44 7.02
CA GLU A 68 3.60 -7.85 6.79
C GLU A 68 3.72 -8.68 5.51
N GLU A 69 2.72 -9.49 5.19
CA GLU A 69 2.65 -10.29 3.96
C GLU A 69 2.52 -9.42 2.70
N TYR A 70 1.82 -8.29 2.80
CA TYR A 70 1.73 -7.34 1.67
C TYR A 70 3.07 -6.61 1.46
N LEU A 71 3.73 -6.22 2.57
CA LEU A 71 5.03 -5.58 2.50
C LEU A 71 6.11 -6.51 1.94
N SER A 72 6.10 -7.79 2.33
CA SER A 72 7.04 -8.80 1.82
C SER A 72 6.86 -9.03 0.31
N GLN A 73 5.62 -9.16 -0.16
CA GLN A 73 5.31 -9.34 -1.58
C GLN A 73 5.69 -8.11 -2.41
N MET A 74 5.34 -6.91 -1.94
CA MET A 74 5.73 -5.67 -2.62
C MET A 74 7.25 -5.53 -2.67
N ALA A 75 7.94 -5.80 -1.58
CA ALA A 75 9.40 -5.71 -1.53
C ALA A 75 10.05 -6.71 -2.50
N THR A 76 9.54 -7.95 -2.56
CA THR A 76 10.01 -8.97 -3.48
C THR A 76 9.80 -8.55 -4.93
N TRP A 77 8.61 -8.02 -5.25
CA TRP A 77 8.31 -7.49 -6.58
C TRP A 77 9.23 -6.33 -6.96
N PHE A 78 9.49 -5.39 -6.05
CA PHE A 78 10.43 -4.28 -6.28
C PHE A 78 11.87 -4.75 -6.45
N ALA A 79 12.34 -5.68 -5.62
CA ALA A 79 13.68 -6.24 -5.74
C ALA A 79 13.83 -6.94 -7.08
N GLN A 80 12.82 -7.70 -7.52
CA GLN A 80 12.85 -8.35 -8.81
C GLN A 80 12.84 -7.34 -9.95
N LEU A 81 12.01 -6.29 -9.88
CA LEU A 81 11.96 -5.23 -10.88
C LEU A 81 13.27 -4.42 -10.98
N THR A 82 13.98 -4.25 -9.87
CA THR A 82 15.21 -3.44 -9.82
C THR A 82 16.47 -4.25 -10.12
N LEU A 83 16.51 -5.52 -9.67
CA LEU A 83 17.70 -6.36 -9.73
C LEU A 83 17.67 -7.36 -10.89
N THR A 84 16.51 -7.52 -11.55
CA THR A 84 16.39 -8.34 -12.76
C THR A 84 16.25 -7.47 -13.98
N TYR A 85 17.36 -7.23 -14.67
CA TYR A 85 17.40 -6.37 -15.85
C TYR A 85 18.18 -6.96 -17.02
N GLN A 86 17.68 -6.61 -18.20
CA GLN A 86 18.26 -6.90 -19.50
C GLN A 86 18.30 -5.58 -20.29
N PRO A 87 19.32 -5.33 -21.13
CA PRO A 87 19.43 -4.07 -21.89
C PRO A 87 18.18 -3.71 -22.71
N SER A 88 17.47 -4.71 -23.24
CA SER A 88 16.26 -4.52 -24.06
C SER A 88 15.00 -4.12 -23.28
N SER A 89 14.89 -4.50 -22.00
CA SER A 89 13.68 -4.28 -21.17
C SER A 89 13.86 -3.17 -20.13
N TYR A 90 15.08 -2.69 -19.93
CA TYR A 90 15.41 -1.74 -18.85
C TYR A 90 14.61 -0.43 -18.94
N ASP A 91 14.40 0.13 -20.14
CA ASP A 91 13.62 1.37 -20.29
C ASP A 91 12.17 1.25 -19.86
N TYR A 92 11.58 0.07 -20.09
CA TYR A 92 10.22 -0.21 -19.65
C TYR A 92 10.18 -0.38 -18.13
N GLN A 93 11.12 -1.13 -17.56
CA GLN A 93 11.21 -1.35 -16.12
C GLN A 93 11.42 -0.04 -15.34
N VAL A 94 12.28 0.86 -15.83
CA VAL A 94 12.50 2.18 -15.20
C VAL A 94 11.22 3.00 -15.18
N LYS A 95 10.47 3.04 -16.29
CA LYS A 95 9.17 3.75 -16.33
C LYS A 95 8.17 3.16 -15.35
N GLU A 96 8.15 1.84 -15.19
CA GLU A 96 7.26 1.16 -14.25
C GLU A 96 7.65 1.47 -12.80
N LEU A 97 8.94 1.39 -12.48
CA LEU A 97 9.47 1.65 -11.13
C LEU A 97 9.22 3.09 -10.68
N LEU A 98 9.36 4.05 -11.60
CA LEU A 98 9.12 5.48 -11.33
C LEU A 98 7.66 5.80 -10.97
N LYS A 99 6.68 4.95 -11.29
CA LYS A 99 5.27 5.15 -10.89
C LYS A 99 5.05 4.98 -9.38
N TYR A 100 5.93 4.24 -8.72
CA TYR A 100 5.83 3.91 -7.30
C TYR A 100 6.89 4.59 -6.43
N ALA A 101 7.73 5.42 -7.05
CA ALA A 101 8.74 6.19 -6.35
C ALA A 101 8.10 7.35 -5.57
N ASP A 102 8.67 7.68 -4.40
CA ASP A 102 8.27 8.85 -3.63
C ASP A 102 8.57 10.13 -4.45
N PRO A 103 7.62 11.08 -4.61
CA PRO A 103 7.85 12.35 -5.30
C PRO A 103 9.08 13.12 -4.80
N ALA A 104 9.42 13.02 -3.51
CA ALA A 104 10.60 13.67 -2.94
C ALA A 104 11.92 12.98 -3.36
N ALA A 105 11.90 11.67 -3.59
CA ALA A 105 13.06 10.88 -4.02
C ALA A 105 13.12 10.65 -5.53
N TYR A 106 12.06 11.00 -6.27
CA TYR A 106 11.91 10.74 -7.70
C TYR A 106 13.08 11.26 -8.53
N GLY A 107 13.53 12.49 -8.29
CA GLY A 107 14.64 13.09 -9.04
C GLY A 107 15.95 12.33 -8.86
N ALA A 108 16.29 12.00 -7.59
CA ALA A 108 17.50 11.27 -7.26
C ALA A 108 17.46 9.82 -7.80
N LEU A 109 16.33 9.14 -7.64
CA LEU A 109 16.13 7.77 -8.12
C LEU A 109 16.20 7.71 -9.65
N LYS A 110 15.56 8.65 -10.36
CA LYS A 110 15.64 8.73 -11.82
C LYS A 110 17.07 8.95 -12.31
N ALA A 111 17.83 9.83 -11.64
CA ALA A 111 19.23 10.07 -12.00
C ALA A 111 20.09 8.82 -11.82
N GLN A 112 19.91 8.08 -10.71
CA GLN A 112 20.59 6.80 -10.47
C GLN A 112 20.26 5.77 -11.56
N LEU A 113 18.96 5.56 -11.82
CA LEU A 113 18.51 4.59 -12.83
C LEU A 113 19.02 4.91 -14.24
N LEU A 114 19.16 6.19 -14.59
CA LEU A 114 19.72 6.62 -15.87
C LEU A 114 21.25 6.38 -15.95
N ALA A 115 21.98 6.61 -14.86
CA ALA A 115 23.41 6.30 -14.80
C ALA A 115 23.65 4.77 -14.90
N ASP A 116 22.79 3.99 -14.27
CA ASP A 116 22.80 2.52 -14.37
C ASP A 116 22.49 2.07 -15.80
N LYS A 117 21.53 2.72 -16.48
CA LYS A 117 21.25 2.48 -17.90
C LYS A 117 22.49 2.67 -18.78
N GLU A 118 23.18 3.80 -18.62
CA GLU A 118 24.36 4.10 -19.44
C GLU A 118 25.49 3.07 -19.22
N THR A 119 25.63 2.60 -17.98
CA THR A 119 26.58 1.54 -17.63
C THR A 119 26.17 0.20 -18.22
N LEU A 120 24.87 -0.13 -18.18
CA LEU A 120 24.29 -1.31 -18.78
C LEU A 120 24.49 -1.35 -20.30
N ASP A 121 24.20 -0.24 -20.99
CA ASP A 121 24.34 -0.11 -22.44
C ASP A 121 25.81 -0.26 -22.90
N ARG A 122 26.76 0.25 -22.09
CA ARG A 122 28.20 0.11 -22.36
C ARG A 122 28.71 -1.31 -22.19
N ARG A 123 28.32 -1.99 -21.10
CA ARG A 123 28.90 -3.29 -20.72
C ARG A 123 28.08 -4.49 -21.21
N ARG A 124 26.84 -4.29 -21.69
CA ARG A 124 25.93 -5.32 -22.22
C ARG A 124 25.82 -6.57 -21.34
N TYR A 125 25.72 -6.37 -20.03
CA TYR A 125 25.46 -7.43 -19.07
C TYR A 125 23.97 -7.52 -18.78
N SER A 126 23.55 -8.62 -18.17
CA SER A 126 22.24 -8.80 -17.58
C SER A 126 22.38 -9.35 -16.18
N SER A 127 21.41 -9.05 -15.33
CA SER A 127 21.43 -9.52 -13.94
C SER A 127 20.07 -10.13 -13.60
N VAL A 128 20.10 -11.18 -12.80
CA VAL A 128 18.90 -11.85 -12.28
C VAL A 128 19.08 -12.06 -10.79
N PHE A 129 18.05 -11.71 -10.03
CA PHE A 129 18.03 -11.88 -8.59
C PHE A 129 17.07 -12.98 -8.20
N TYR A 130 17.56 -13.97 -7.45
CA TYR A 130 16.79 -15.08 -6.93
C TYR A 130 16.58 -14.87 -5.43
N PRO A 131 15.41 -14.36 -4.99
CA PRO A 131 15.10 -14.21 -3.58
C PRO A 131 14.84 -15.58 -2.95
N HIS A 132 15.42 -15.83 -1.77
CA HIS A 132 15.21 -17.06 -0.99
C HIS A 132 14.83 -16.82 0.48
N GLY A 133 14.86 -15.57 0.95
CA GLY A 133 14.38 -15.22 2.29
C GLY A 133 13.92 -13.77 2.37
N VAL A 134 12.81 -13.52 3.07
CA VAL A 134 12.26 -12.17 3.28
C VAL A 134 11.95 -12.00 4.77
N GLU A 135 12.39 -10.88 5.34
CA GLU A 135 12.15 -10.52 6.73
C GLU A 135 11.50 -9.14 6.79
N VAL A 136 10.43 -9.02 7.56
CA VAL A 136 9.72 -7.74 7.75
C VAL A 136 9.83 -7.35 9.21
N GLN A 137 10.29 -6.12 9.47
CA GLN A 137 10.36 -5.60 10.82
C GLN A 137 10.04 -4.10 10.82
N ASN A 138 8.99 -3.69 11.56
CA ASN A 138 8.59 -2.28 11.74
C ASN A 138 8.44 -1.47 10.43
N GLY A 139 7.96 -2.10 9.34
CA GLY A 139 7.77 -1.43 8.03
C GLY A 139 9.04 -1.34 7.17
N VAL A 140 10.14 -1.95 7.61
CA VAL A 140 11.34 -2.19 6.81
C VAL A 140 11.34 -3.65 6.38
N VAL A 141 11.65 -3.90 5.11
CA VAL A 141 11.74 -5.26 4.57
C VAL A 141 13.17 -5.55 4.14
N GLY A 142 13.75 -6.60 4.70
CA GLY A 142 15.04 -7.16 4.31
C GLY A 142 14.82 -8.37 3.40
N ILE A 143 15.47 -8.40 2.24
CA ILE A 143 15.36 -9.48 1.27
C ILE A 143 16.75 -10.09 1.10
N ARG A 144 16.85 -11.40 1.26
CA ARG A 144 18.06 -12.18 1.02
C ARG A 144 17.87 -13.00 -0.24
N GLY A 145 18.89 -12.97 -1.09
CA GLY A 145 18.86 -13.65 -2.37
C GLY A 145 20.25 -13.91 -2.93
N ARG A 146 20.27 -14.47 -4.13
CA ARG A 146 21.48 -14.61 -4.94
C ARG A 146 21.37 -13.75 -6.18
N LEU A 147 22.40 -12.94 -6.43
CA LEU A 147 22.50 -12.10 -7.61
C LEU A 147 23.45 -12.77 -8.61
N GLN A 148 22.91 -13.12 -9.77
CA GLN A 148 23.69 -13.71 -10.86
C GLN A 148 23.79 -12.71 -12.00
N THR A 149 25.01 -12.45 -12.46
CA THR A 149 25.26 -11.53 -13.58
C THR A 149 25.81 -12.31 -14.78
N TYR A 150 25.25 -12.04 -15.94
CA TYR A 150 25.57 -12.68 -17.21
C TYR A 150 26.06 -11.64 -18.22
N VAL A 151 26.95 -12.05 -19.10
CA VAL A 151 27.30 -11.30 -20.32
C VAL A 151 27.09 -12.25 -21.49
N GLY A 152 26.08 -11.96 -22.31
CA GLY A 152 25.62 -12.90 -23.33
C GLY A 152 25.14 -14.22 -22.71
N SER A 153 25.84 -15.32 -23.01
CA SER A 153 25.54 -16.66 -22.50
C SER A 153 26.43 -17.11 -21.32
N LYS A 154 27.41 -16.31 -20.91
CA LYS A 154 28.37 -16.68 -19.86
C LYS A 154 28.02 -15.98 -18.55
N GLN A 155 27.91 -16.76 -17.47
CA GLN A 155 27.81 -16.25 -16.11
C GLN A 155 29.18 -15.70 -15.68
N ILE A 156 29.21 -14.45 -15.24
CA ILE A 156 30.44 -13.76 -14.82
C ILE A 156 30.47 -13.50 -13.31
N ASP A 157 29.32 -13.52 -12.65
CA ASP A 157 29.21 -13.27 -11.21
C ASP A 157 28.08 -14.12 -10.61
N ASP A 158 28.30 -14.59 -9.39
CA ASP A 158 27.33 -15.29 -8.55
C ASP A 158 27.61 -14.95 -7.09
N ARG A 159 26.80 -14.08 -6.50
CA ARG A 159 27.03 -13.60 -5.13
C ARG A 159 25.76 -13.62 -4.30
N ALA A 160 25.90 -13.95 -3.02
CA ALA A 160 24.85 -13.75 -2.05
C ALA A 160 24.70 -12.25 -1.77
N ALA A 161 23.50 -11.71 -1.89
CA ALA A 161 23.22 -10.29 -1.69
C ALA A 161 21.98 -10.11 -0.82
N ALA A 162 22.03 -9.15 0.09
CA ALA A 162 20.89 -8.72 0.89
C ALA A 162 20.50 -7.30 0.54
N TRP A 163 19.20 -7.03 0.51
CA TRP A 163 18.64 -5.75 0.12
C TRP A 163 17.62 -5.29 1.16
N ARG A 164 17.76 -4.04 1.59
CA ARG A 164 16.80 -3.38 2.48
C ARG A 164 15.90 -2.46 1.67
N VAL A 165 14.60 -2.69 1.79
CA VAL A 165 13.53 -1.84 1.24
C VAL A 165 12.86 -1.10 2.38
N ARG A 166 12.90 0.24 2.35
CA ARG A 166 12.12 1.08 3.27
C ARG A 166 10.92 1.63 2.53
N PHE A 167 9.74 1.29 3.03
CA PHE A 167 8.49 1.87 2.56
C PHE A 167 8.16 3.13 3.34
N THR A 168 7.57 4.11 2.68
CA THR A 168 6.99 5.29 3.34
C THR A 168 5.55 5.47 2.86
N ARG A 169 4.70 5.84 3.82
CA ARG A 169 3.30 6.16 3.56
C ARG A 169 3.23 7.56 2.98
N LEU A 170 2.70 7.69 1.76
CA LEU A 170 2.31 8.99 1.24
C LEU A 170 1.02 9.46 1.93
N SER A 171 0.84 10.78 2.00
CA SER A 171 -0.39 11.43 2.46
C SER A 171 -1.65 10.97 1.70
N THR A 172 -1.48 10.39 0.52
CA THR A 172 -2.53 9.82 -0.34
C THR A 172 -2.94 8.39 0.03
N GLY A 173 -2.36 7.78 1.06
CA GLY A 173 -2.64 6.39 1.49
C GLY A 173 -1.89 5.32 0.70
N ARG A 174 -1.18 5.68 -0.37
CA ARG A 174 -0.34 4.77 -1.17
C ARG A 174 1.01 4.53 -0.49
N ILE A 175 1.55 3.33 -0.68
CA ILE A 175 2.92 3.01 -0.30
C ILE A 175 3.86 3.44 -1.42
N ALA A 176 4.91 4.19 -1.08
CA ALA A 176 6.05 4.40 -1.97
C ALA A 176 7.30 3.75 -1.39
N VAL A 177 8.16 3.27 -2.27
CA VAL A 177 9.52 2.87 -1.91
C VAL A 177 10.32 4.15 -1.72
N ARG A 178 10.81 4.37 -0.50
CA ARG A 178 11.65 5.51 -0.17
C ARG A 178 13.12 5.21 -0.41
N GLU A 179 13.52 3.96 -0.20
CA GLU A 179 14.92 3.56 -0.25
C GLU A 179 15.05 2.07 -0.54
N LEU A 180 15.86 1.74 -1.55
CA LEU A 180 16.38 0.40 -1.81
C LEU A 180 17.90 0.49 -1.67
N LYS A 181 18.49 -0.26 -0.73
CA LYS A 181 19.94 -0.30 -0.53
C LYS A 181 20.41 -1.73 -0.31
N GLU A 182 21.56 -2.06 -0.90
CA GLU A 182 22.29 -3.29 -0.59
C GLU A 182 22.80 -3.21 0.86
N THR A 183 22.58 -4.27 1.63
CA THR A 183 23.02 -4.42 3.03
C THR A 183 23.85 -5.70 3.17
N ASP A 184 24.47 -5.88 4.33
CA ASP A 184 25.19 -7.11 4.65
C ASP A 184 24.25 -8.33 4.62
N TYR A 185 24.75 -9.46 4.15
CA TYR A 185 23.99 -10.71 4.06
C TYR A 185 23.52 -11.20 5.42
N ASP A 186 24.34 -11.00 6.46
CA ASP A 186 24.02 -11.38 7.83
C ASP A 186 23.11 -10.36 8.55
N ASN A 187 22.89 -9.18 7.95
CA ASN A 187 22.01 -8.15 8.49
C ASN A 187 21.16 -7.47 7.39
N PRO A 188 20.16 -8.18 6.85
CA PRO A 188 19.34 -7.71 5.73
C PRO A 188 18.46 -6.50 6.09
N LEU A 189 18.22 -6.26 7.38
CA LEU A 189 17.46 -5.10 7.87
C LEU A 189 18.34 -3.87 8.11
N GLY A 190 19.68 -4.01 8.06
CA GLY A 190 20.63 -2.94 8.32
C GLY A 190 20.48 -2.31 9.72
N VAL A 191 19.87 -3.01 10.67
CA VAL A 191 19.78 -2.57 12.05
C VAL A 191 21.11 -2.92 12.68
N VAL A 192 21.99 -1.93 12.88
CA VAL A 192 23.19 -2.14 13.70
C VAL A 192 22.68 -2.66 15.03
N ALA A 193 22.98 -3.92 15.35
CA ALA A 193 22.75 -4.46 16.67
C ALA A 193 23.43 -3.48 17.61
N THR A 194 22.63 -2.67 18.31
CA THR A 194 23.15 -1.81 19.34
C THR A 194 23.62 -2.77 20.40
N ALA A 195 24.91 -3.09 20.39
CA ALA A 195 25.59 -3.77 21.46
C ALA A 195 25.45 -2.86 22.68
N ALA A 196 24.37 -3.04 23.43
CA ALA A 196 24.18 -2.42 24.72
C ALA A 196 25.20 -3.07 25.67
N ARG A 197 26.26 -2.31 25.92
CA ARG A 197 27.11 -2.41 27.11
C ARG A 197 26.31 -2.09 28.36
#